data_AF-A0AAJ1ZNH8-F1
#
_entry.id   AF-A0AAJ1ZNH8-F1
#
_cell.length_a   1.000
_cell.length_b   1.000
_cell.length_c   1.000
_cell.angle_alpha   90.00
_cell.angle_beta   90.00
_cell.angle_gamma   90.00
#
_symmetry.space_group_name_H-M   'P 1'
#
loop_
_entity.id
_entity.type
_entity.pdbx_description
1 polymer ?
#
loop_
_entity_poly.entity_id
_entity_poly.type
_entity_poly.pdbx_seq_one_letter_code
_entity_poly.pdbx_strand_id
1 'polypeptide(L)'
;MNDASVLMGVMDRRAERRAERRRFFRNAGGLGLGLVGGTLISACGGGSGNNVMASTTAPTDEEILNFALNLEYLEAQFYAYAVTGAGLPAGMLGGQGTQGAVIGGAQVPFQDPLVSQYAKEIARDEMEHVNFLRTALGGAAVAQPAIDIGGTDPLGAFSTAARAAGLVGAGVAFNPYANDNNFLLGAFIFEDVGVTAYKGASPLISNKTYLEAAAGILAAEAYHAGLVRTTLYAKGLETPSLRTSAGAISDARDSLDNTVDDDQGIVGATPDIANIVPLDQNGLAFSRSYADVLNIVYLTSASAVKGGFFPNGVNGTLHMSS
;
A
#
# COMPACT_ATOMS: atom_id res chain seq x y z
N MET A 1 -9.86 -38.62 -10.74
CA MET A 1 -8.82 -37.74 -10.16
C MET A 1 -9.57 -36.71 -9.34
N ASN A 2 -9.41 -36.71 -8.01
CA ASN A 2 -10.28 -35.94 -7.10
C ASN A 2 -9.73 -34.53 -6.87
N ASP A 3 -10.61 -33.52 -6.88
CA ASP A 3 -10.30 -32.08 -6.70
C ASP A 3 -9.46 -31.77 -5.45
N ALA A 4 -9.59 -32.58 -4.39
CA ALA A 4 -8.78 -32.44 -3.17
C ALA A 4 -7.27 -32.64 -3.42
N SER A 5 -6.89 -33.50 -4.37
CA SER A 5 -5.48 -33.77 -4.70
C SER A 5 -4.84 -32.66 -5.53
N VAL A 6 -5.63 -31.96 -6.33
CA VAL A 6 -5.18 -30.79 -7.11
C VAL A 6 -5.01 -29.59 -6.20
N LEU A 7 -5.94 -29.35 -5.26
CA LEU A 7 -5.87 -28.26 -4.29
C LEU A 7 -4.69 -28.43 -3.32
N MET A 8 -4.47 -29.64 -2.79
CA MET A 8 -3.35 -29.96 -1.91
C MET A 8 -2.01 -29.83 -2.67
N GLY A 9 -1.94 -30.32 -3.91
CA GLY A 9 -0.75 -30.20 -4.75
C GLY A 9 -0.43 -28.77 -5.24
N VAL A 10 -1.38 -27.84 -5.23
CA VAL A 10 -1.13 -26.40 -5.52
C VAL A 10 -0.66 -25.66 -4.26
N MET A 11 -1.18 -26.02 -3.09
CA MET A 11 -0.76 -25.45 -1.81
C MET A 11 0.66 -25.89 -1.42
N ASP A 12 1.02 -27.15 -1.68
CA ASP A 12 2.38 -27.68 -1.43
C ASP A 12 3.43 -26.99 -2.31
N ARG A 13 3.14 -26.81 -3.60
CA ARG A 13 4.05 -26.10 -4.54
C ARG A 13 4.22 -24.61 -4.22
N ARG A 14 3.26 -23.97 -3.55
CA ARG A 14 3.41 -22.59 -3.05
C ARG A 14 4.18 -22.56 -1.72
N ALA A 15 4.04 -23.56 -0.86
CA ALA A 15 4.80 -23.69 0.39
C ALA A 15 6.30 -23.99 0.16
N GLU A 16 6.61 -24.81 -0.85
CA GLU A 16 7.99 -25.14 -1.26
C GLU A 16 8.75 -23.89 -1.76
N ARG A 17 8.13 -23.08 -2.62
CA ARG A 17 8.71 -21.79 -3.07
C ARG A 17 8.97 -20.81 -1.93
N ARG A 18 8.12 -20.79 -0.90
CA ARG A 18 8.37 -20.00 0.33
C ARG A 18 9.57 -20.52 1.12
N ALA A 19 9.79 -21.83 1.15
CA ALA A 19 10.98 -22.42 1.78
C ALA A 19 12.26 -22.08 1.01
N GLU A 20 12.19 -22.01 -0.33
CA GLU A 20 13.30 -21.57 -1.19
C GLU A 20 13.64 -20.09 -0.98
N ARG A 21 12.65 -19.19 -0.91
CA ARG A 21 12.86 -17.76 -0.58
C ARG A 21 13.48 -17.59 0.82
N ARG A 22 12.95 -18.28 1.84
CA ARG A 22 13.57 -18.27 3.19
C ARG A 22 15.00 -18.81 3.20
N ARG A 23 15.29 -19.81 2.37
CA ARG A 23 16.65 -20.39 2.24
C ARG A 23 17.60 -19.45 1.51
N PHE A 24 17.12 -18.69 0.52
CA PHE A 24 17.87 -17.63 -0.15
C PHE A 24 18.29 -16.54 0.86
N PHE A 25 17.37 -16.04 1.69
CA PHE A 25 17.69 -15.05 2.73
C PHE A 25 18.61 -15.60 3.83
N ARG A 26 18.45 -16.86 4.24
CA ARG A 26 19.36 -17.49 5.22
C ARG A 26 20.78 -17.68 4.66
N ASN A 27 20.92 -17.88 3.36
CA ASN A 27 22.21 -18.05 2.70
C ASN A 27 22.86 -16.70 2.29
N ALA A 28 22.07 -15.66 2.04
CA ALA A 28 22.55 -14.31 1.76
C ALA A 28 22.85 -13.49 3.04
N GLY A 29 22.17 -13.79 4.16
CA GLY A 29 22.40 -13.16 5.48
C GLY A 29 23.54 -13.78 6.30
N GLY A 30 24.27 -14.75 5.76
CA GLY A 30 25.33 -15.49 6.46
C GLY A 30 26.74 -14.89 6.42
N LEU A 31 26.91 -13.69 5.84
CA LEU A 31 28.22 -12.99 5.74
C LEU A 31 28.29 -11.73 6.64
N GLY A 32 27.55 -11.72 7.75
CA GLY A 32 27.53 -10.63 8.74
C GLY A 32 28.30 -10.90 10.03
N LEU A 33 29.24 -11.84 10.05
CA LEU A 33 30.13 -12.07 11.21
C LEU A 33 31.51 -11.44 10.95
N GLY A 34 31.70 -10.22 11.44
CA GLY A 34 32.98 -9.72 11.95
C GLY A 34 33.85 -8.84 11.04
N LEU A 35 33.70 -7.51 11.15
CA LEU A 35 34.76 -6.47 11.04
C LEU A 35 34.25 -5.24 11.83
N VAL A 36 34.58 -5.06 13.11
CA VAL A 36 35.66 -4.19 13.64
C VAL A 36 35.85 -2.87 12.86
N GLY A 37 35.46 -1.75 13.48
CA GLY A 37 36.19 -0.47 13.39
C GLY A 37 35.64 0.60 12.45
N GLY A 38 35.22 1.73 13.00
CA GLY A 38 34.99 2.95 12.21
C GLY A 38 34.15 4.04 12.89
N THR A 39 34.61 4.57 14.02
CA THR A 39 34.10 5.83 14.58
C THR A 39 34.37 6.99 13.63
N LEU A 40 33.35 7.73 13.21
CA LEU A 40 33.51 9.10 12.70
C LEU A 40 32.84 10.08 13.68
N ILE A 41 33.61 10.45 14.70
CA ILE A 41 33.44 11.72 15.41
C ILE A 41 34.11 12.78 14.52
N SER A 42 33.34 13.73 14.00
CA SER A 42 33.88 15.03 13.58
C SER A 42 33.14 16.11 14.32
N ALA A 43 33.86 16.75 15.24
CA ALA A 43 33.42 17.81 16.11
C ALA A 43 33.73 19.19 15.52
N CYS A 44 32.91 20.17 15.92
CA CYS A 44 33.19 21.59 16.06
C CYS A 44 33.39 22.47 14.80
N GLY A 45 32.38 23.30 14.55
CA GLY A 45 32.48 24.56 13.80
C GLY A 45 31.29 25.45 14.10
N GLY A 46 31.43 26.34 15.09
CA GLY A 46 30.38 27.30 15.49
C GLY A 46 30.21 28.43 14.47
N GLY A 47 28.96 28.76 14.16
CA GLY A 47 28.57 29.91 13.35
C GLY A 47 27.06 30.11 13.43
N SER A 48 26.64 31.17 14.12
CA SER A 48 25.25 31.58 14.28
C SER A 48 24.63 31.91 12.92
N GLY A 49 23.55 31.21 12.57
CA GLY A 49 22.77 31.44 11.37
C GLY A 49 21.69 30.37 11.26
N ASN A 50 20.44 30.74 11.55
CA ASN A 50 19.25 29.90 11.40
C ASN A 50 18.95 29.64 9.91
N ASN A 51 19.79 28.87 9.24
CA ASN A 51 19.42 28.18 8.02
C ASN A 51 19.28 26.71 8.37
N VAL A 52 18.05 26.28 8.60
CA VAL A 52 17.68 24.87 8.52
C VAL A 52 17.89 24.48 7.06
N MET A 53 19.13 24.12 6.71
CA MET A 53 19.42 23.43 5.47
C MET A 53 18.73 22.08 5.60
N ALA A 54 17.57 21.93 4.96
CA ALA A 54 16.98 20.63 4.71
C ALA A 54 18.09 19.77 4.10
N SER A 55 18.48 18.70 4.79
CA SER A 55 19.46 17.75 4.29
C SER A 55 18.90 17.17 2.99
N THR A 56 19.48 17.58 1.86
CA THR A 56 19.22 17.09 0.50
C THR A 56 19.83 15.71 0.26
N THR A 57 19.98 14.91 1.31
CA THR A 57 20.49 13.55 1.21
C THR A 57 19.36 12.65 0.75
N ALA A 58 19.59 11.89 -0.33
CA ALA A 58 18.61 10.90 -0.79
C ALA A 58 18.28 9.92 0.35
N PRO A 59 17.01 9.45 0.44
CA PRO A 59 16.64 8.45 1.43
C PRO A 59 17.51 7.20 1.34
N THR A 60 17.83 6.62 2.49
CA THR A 60 18.49 5.32 2.54
C THR A 60 17.50 4.20 2.17
N ASP A 61 18.03 3.05 1.73
CA ASP A 61 17.19 1.89 1.43
C ASP A 61 16.33 1.45 2.63
N GLU A 62 16.87 1.56 3.85
CA GLU A 62 16.14 1.24 5.07
C GLU A 62 14.95 2.18 5.30
N GLU A 63 15.12 3.47 5.03
CA GLU A 63 14.05 4.46 5.14
C GLU A 63 12.95 4.22 4.09
N ILE A 64 13.34 3.85 2.86
CA ILE A 64 12.42 3.50 1.78
C ILE A 64 11.62 2.22 2.12
N LEU A 65 12.30 1.18 2.61
CA LEU A 65 11.63 -0.07 3.00
C LEU A 65 10.73 0.10 4.22
N ASN A 66 11.13 0.93 5.20
CA ASN A 66 10.24 1.27 6.32
C ASN A 66 9.03 2.10 5.87
N PHE A 67 9.21 3.01 4.91
CA PHE A 67 8.08 3.71 4.29
C PHE A 67 7.11 2.73 3.62
N ALA A 68 7.61 1.83 2.77
CA ALA A 68 6.81 0.77 2.17
C ALA A 68 6.09 -0.08 3.22
N LEU A 69 6.77 -0.46 4.31
CA LEU A 69 6.17 -1.24 5.39
C LEU A 69 4.96 -0.55 6.04
N ASN A 70 4.92 0.79 6.13
CA ASN A 70 3.73 1.49 6.62
C ASN A 70 2.54 1.32 5.69
N LEU A 71 2.76 1.37 4.37
CA LEU A 71 1.71 1.17 3.36
C LEU A 71 1.21 -0.28 3.38
N GLU A 72 2.14 -1.25 3.44
CA GLU A 72 1.80 -2.67 3.57
C GLU A 72 0.96 -2.95 4.81
N TYR A 73 1.23 -2.27 5.93
CA TYR A 73 0.39 -2.39 7.12
C TYR A 73 -1.04 -1.89 6.88
N LEU A 74 -1.21 -0.79 6.14
CA LEU A 74 -2.53 -0.25 5.81
C LEU A 74 -3.33 -1.25 4.97
N GLU A 75 -2.74 -1.76 3.90
CA GLU A 75 -3.38 -2.69 2.96
C GLU A 75 -3.65 -4.04 3.63
N ALA A 76 -2.65 -4.61 4.29
CA ALA A 76 -2.79 -5.89 4.98
C ALA A 76 -3.84 -5.84 6.09
N GLN A 77 -3.98 -4.72 6.81
CA GLN A 77 -5.06 -4.56 7.78
C GLN A 77 -6.42 -4.44 7.09
N PHE A 78 -6.54 -3.61 6.06
CA PHE A 78 -7.78 -3.46 5.31
C PHE A 78 -8.31 -4.81 4.80
N TYR A 79 -7.46 -5.58 4.12
CA TYR A 79 -7.83 -6.86 3.55
C TYR A 79 -8.03 -7.96 4.60
N ALA A 80 -7.22 -8.00 5.67
CA ALA A 80 -7.43 -8.95 6.77
C ALA A 80 -8.80 -8.76 7.43
N TYR A 81 -9.19 -7.51 7.72
CA TYR A 81 -10.51 -7.21 8.25
C TYR A 81 -11.60 -7.56 7.23
N ALA A 82 -11.44 -7.16 5.96
CA ALA A 82 -12.43 -7.45 4.92
C ALA A 82 -12.75 -8.95 4.81
N VAL A 83 -11.73 -9.81 4.91
CA VAL A 83 -11.89 -11.26 4.74
C VAL A 83 -12.29 -11.97 6.03
N THR A 84 -11.77 -11.56 7.19
CA THR A 84 -11.86 -12.33 8.44
C THR A 84 -12.59 -11.62 9.57
N GLY A 85 -12.79 -10.31 9.47
CA GLY A 85 -13.28 -9.47 10.56
C GLY A 85 -12.24 -9.21 11.66
N ALA A 86 -10.99 -9.62 11.46
CA ALA A 86 -9.89 -9.41 12.40
C ALA A 86 -8.65 -8.90 11.67
N GLY A 87 -7.81 -8.15 12.40
CA GLY A 87 -6.55 -7.65 11.89
C GLY A 87 -5.41 -8.65 11.93
N LEU A 88 -4.22 -8.16 11.56
CA LEU A 88 -2.97 -8.89 11.58
C LEU A 88 -2.61 -9.48 12.96
N PRO A 89 -1.93 -10.63 13.01
CA PRO A 89 -1.43 -11.22 14.26
C PRO A 89 -0.51 -10.26 15.03
N ALA A 90 -0.63 -10.25 16.36
CA ALA A 90 0.14 -9.35 17.23
C ALA A 90 1.67 -9.42 17.02
N GLY A 91 2.21 -10.59 16.66
CA GLY A 91 3.64 -10.79 16.37
C GLY A 91 4.15 -10.02 15.15
N MET A 92 3.24 -9.48 14.32
CA MET A 92 3.59 -8.70 13.13
C MET A 92 3.51 -7.19 13.37
N LEU A 93 3.11 -6.72 14.55
CA LEU A 93 2.75 -5.31 14.76
C LEU A 93 3.84 -4.45 15.43
N GLY A 94 4.73 -5.07 16.22
CA GLY A 94 5.75 -4.33 16.98
C GLY A 94 6.98 -3.97 16.13
N GLY A 95 7.82 -3.05 16.62
CA GLY A 95 8.99 -2.57 15.89
C GLY A 95 9.45 -1.22 16.43
N GLN A 96 10.22 -0.49 15.63
CA GLN A 96 10.64 0.89 15.94
C GLN A 96 9.47 1.88 15.85
N GLY A 97 9.50 2.95 16.64
CA GLY A 97 8.44 3.95 16.68
C GLY A 97 7.28 3.57 17.60
N THR A 98 6.12 4.20 17.40
CA THR A 98 4.94 3.99 18.25
C THR A 98 4.00 3.00 17.57
N GLN A 99 3.76 1.85 18.21
CA GLN A 99 2.73 0.91 17.74
C GLN A 99 1.34 1.52 17.96
N GLY A 100 0.57 1.68 16.89
CA GLY A 100 -0.80 2.16 16.92
C GLY A 100 -1.83 1.04 16.79
N ALA A 101 -3.07 1.37 17.11
CA ALA A 101 -4.23 0.50 16.90
C ALA A 101 -4.88 0.75 15.54
N VAL A 102 -5.59 -0.25 15.05
CA VAL A 102 -6.53 -0.07 13.94
C VAL A 102 -7.83 0.53 14.47
N ILE A 103 -8.34 1.53 13.77
CA ILE A 103 -9.64 2.16 14.02
C ILE A 103 -10.63 1.56 13.01
N GLY A 104 -11.66 0.90 13.53
CA GLY A 104 -12.69 0.25 12.72
C GLY A 104 -12.24 -1.05 12.07
N GLY A 105 -12.72 -1.30 10.85
CA GLY A 105 -12.61 -2.61 10.18
C GLY A 105 -13.80 -3.52 10.44
N ALA A 106 -14.27 -4.22 9.41
CA ALA A 106 -15.32 -5.22 9.50
C ALA A 106 -15.15 -6.29 8.42
N GLN A 107 -15.76 -7.47 8.61
CA GLN A 107 -15.82 -8.48 7.56
C GLN A 107 -16.84 -8.06 6.50
N VAL A 108 -16.46 -8.19 5.22
CA VAL A 108 -17.39 -8.00 4.11
C VAL A 108 -18.31 -9.22 4.03
N PRO A 109 -19.64 -9.05 3.94
CA PRO A 109 -20.57 -10.13 3.69
C PRO A 109 -20.58 -10.47 2.18
N PHE A 110 -19.44 -10.92 1.64
CA PHE A 110 -19.27 -11.21 0.21
C PHE A 110 -20.39 -12.11 -0.33
N GLN A 111 -21.06 -11.66 -1.38
CA GLN A 111 -22.07 -12.42 -2.11
C GLN A 111 -21.51 -13.02 -3.39
N ASP A 112 -20.49 -12.40 -3.98
CA ASP A 112 -19.81 -12.88 -5.17
C ASP A 112 -18.65 -13.81 -4.77
N PRO A 113 -18.72 -15.12 -5.08
CA PRO A 113 -17.65 -16.05 -4.75
C PRO A 113 -16.31 -15.64 -5.37
N LEU A 114 -16.31 -15.03 -6.55
CA LEU A 114 -15.09 -14.61 -7.23
C LEU A 114 -14.39 -13.49 -6.46
N VAL A 115 -15.14 -12.46 -6.07
CA VAL A 115 -14.63 -11.34 -5.26
C VAL A 115 -14.11 -11.85 -3.92
N SER A 116 -14.84 -12.76 -3.27
CA SER A 116 -14.40 -13.36 -2.00
C SER A 116 -13.07 -14.12 -2.14
N GLN A 117 -12.86 -14.86 -3.23
CA GLN A 117 -11.62 -15.63 -3.42
C GLN A 117 -10.43 -14.73 -3.71
N TYR A 118 -10.60 -13.70 -4.52
CA TYR A 118 -9.52 -12.75 -4.79
C TYR A 118 -9.19 -11.89 -3.57
N ALA A 119 -10.20 -11.44 -2.81
CA ALA A 119 -9.96 -10.76 -1.53
C ALA A 119 -9.13 -11.62 -0.56
N LYS A 120 -9.38 -12.93 -0.50
CA LYS A 120 -8.59 -13.88 0.31
C LYS A 120 -7.16 -14.05 -0.17
N GLU A 121 -6.94 -14.03 -1.48
CA GLU A 121 -5.59 -14.11 -2.07
C GLU A 121 -4.81 -12.83 -1.77
N ILE A 122 -5.38 -11.66 -2.04
CA ILE A 122 -4.76 -10.35 -1.76
C ILE A 122 -4.48 -10.22 -0.25
N ALA A 123 -5.45 -10.50 0.62
CA ALA A 123 -5.25 -10.46 2.08
C ALA A 123 -4.05 -11.31 2.55
N ARG A 124 -3.82 -12.45 1.91
CA ARG A 124 -2.68 -13.31 2.22
C ARG A 124 -1.38 -12.70 1.69
N ASP A 125 -1.39 -12.19 0.47
CA ASP A 125 -0.22 -11.62 -0.17
C ASP A 125 0.26 -10.37 0.58
N GLU A 126 -0.65 -9.48 1.00
CA GLU A 126 -0.32 -8.31 1.84
C GLU A 126 0.28 -8.71 3.19
N MET A 127 -0.26 -9.76 3.83
CA MET A 127 0.35 -10.32 5.03
C MET A 127 1.78 -10.84 4.78
N GLU A 128 2.01 -11.44 3.61
CA GLU A 128 3.31 -11.95 3.20
C GLU A 128 4.27 -10.80 2.87
N HIS A 129 3.81 -9.68 2.30
CA HIS A 129 4.58 -8.45 2.10
C HIS A 129 5.03 -7.82 3.43
N VAL A 130 4.11 -7.63 4.38
CA VAL A 130 4.46 -7.16 5.74
C VAL A 130 5.51 -8.07 6.37
N ASN A 131 5.31 -9.39 6.36
CA ASN A 131 6.27 -10.33 6.94
C ASN A 131 7.62 -10.29 6.22
N PHE A 132 7.61 -10.14 4.89
CA PHE A 132 8.80 -10.04 4.07
C PHE A 132 9.62 -8.80 4.42
N LEU A 133 9.01 -7.61 4.40
CA LEU A 133 9.68 -6.36 4.71
C LEU A 133 10.22 -6.34 6.13
N ARG A 134 9.44 -6.82 7.11
CA ARG A 134 9.90 -6.97 8.49
C ARG A 134 11.11 -7.89 8.61
N THR A 135 11.14 -8.98 7.84
CA THR A 135 12.29 -9.90 7.82
C THR A 135 13.52 -9.23 7.20
N ALA A 136 13.35 -8.48 6.12
CA ALA A 136 14.43 -7.75 5.46
C ALA A 136 15.01 -6.64 6.34
N LEU A 137 14.14 -5.89 7.03
CA LEU A 137 14.50 -4.80 7.94
C LEU A 137 15.05 -5.29 9.29
N GLY A 138 14.65 -6.48 9.74
CA GLY A 138 15.07 -7.03 11.03
C GLY A 138 14.74 -6.08 12.20
N GLY A 139 15.75 -5.72 13.00
CA GLY A 139 15.58 -4.81 14.14
C GLY A 139 15.23 -3.36 13.76
N ALA A 140 15.40 -2.99 12.49
CA ALA A 140 15.04 -1.66 11.99
C ALA A 140 13.57 -1.54 11.58
N ALA A 141 12.82 -2.66 11.52
CA ALA A 141 11.43 -2.64 11.09
C ALA A 141 10.60 -1.74 12.00
N VAL A 142 9.87 -0.79 11.41
CA VAL A 142 8.91 0.03 12.15
C VAL A 142 7.74 -0.81 12.66
N ALA A 143 7.18 -0.38 13.78
CA ALA A 143 5.91 -0.87 14.26
C ALA A 143 4.78 -0.40 13.34
N GLN A 144 3.67 -1.11 13.35
CA GLN A 144 2.45 -0.64 12.71
C GLN A 144 2.02 0.70 13.32
N PRO A 145 1.78 1.76 12.53
CA PRO A 145 1.24 3.02 13.04
C PRO A 145 -0.25 2.90 13.41
N ALA A 146 -0.84 3.99 13.89
CA ALA A 146 -2.30 4.05 14.01
C ALA A 146 -2.90 4.12 12.60
N ILE A 147 -3.88 3.27 12.31
CA ILE A 147 -4.46 3.12 10.98
C ILE A 147 -5.98 3.26 11.08
N ASP A 148 -6.57 4.17 10.30
CA ASP A 148 -8.02 4.31 10.18
C ASP A 148 -8.52 3.66 8.89
N ILE A 149 -9.20 2.52 9.03
CA ILE A 149 -9.89 1.82 7.95
C ILE A 149 -11.38 1.68 8.27
N GLY A 150 -11.92 2.55 9.13
CA GLY A 150 -13.32 2.52 9.56
C GLY A 150 -14.30 2.83 8.44
N GLY A 151 -15.38 2.06 8.38
CA GLY A 151 -16.47 2.26 7.40
C GLY A 151 -17.72 2.95 7.94
N THR A 152 -17.75 3.30 9.23
CA THR A 152 -18.98 3.76 9.91
C THR A 152 -18.94 5.22 10.35
N ASP A 153 -17.74 5.82 10.41
CA ASP A 153 -17.58 7.21 10.80
C ASP A 153 -17.63 8.12 9.56
N PRO A 154 -18.57 9.09 9.46
CA PRO A 154 -18.60 10.08 8.39
C PRO A 154 -17.35 10.98 8.29
N LEU A 155 -16.55 11.02 9.35
CA LEU A 155 -15.28 11.75 9.41
C LEU A 155 -14.05 10.82 9.27
N GLY A 156 -14.26 9.51 9.19
CA GLY A 156 -13.17 8.54 9.02
C GLY A 156 -12.51 8.63 7.64
N ALA A 157 -11.36 7.97 7.49
CA ALA A 157 -10.53 8.04 6.29
C ALA A 157 -11.27 7.67 5.01
N PHE A 158 -11.92 6.50 4.97
CA PHE A 158 -12.69 6.05 3.80
C PHE A 158 -13.85 6.99 3.44
N SER A 159 -14.57 7.51 4.44
CA SER A 159 -15.64 8.48 4.22
C SER A 159 -15.12 9.80 3.68
N THR A 160 -13.94 10.24 4.13
CA THR A 160 -13.28 11.45 3.64
C THR A 160 -12.80 11.28 2.20
N ALA A 161 -12.18 10.14 1.87
CA ALA A 161 -11.77 9.80 0.50
C ALA A 161 -12.97 9.71 -0.45
N ALA A 162 -14.02 8.98 -0.06
CA ALA A 162 -15.25 8.86 -0.85
C ALA A 162 -15.97 10.20 -1.03
N ARG A 163 -15.91 11.10 -0.03
CA ARG A 163 -16.48 12.45 -0.13
C ARG A 163 -15.67 13.32 -1.08
N ALA A 164 -14.34 13.24 -1.07
CA ALA A 164 -13.49 13.94 -2.04
C ALA A 164 -13.82 13.50 -3.47
N ALA A 165 -14.08 12.20 -3.67
CA ALA A 165 -14.54 11.62 -4.94
C ALA A 165 -16.04 11.83 -5.24
N GLY A 166 -16.80 12.51 -4.38
CA GLY A 166 -18.23 12.74 -4.59
C GLY A 166 -19.14 11.50 -4.51
N LEU A 167 -18.63 10.36 -4.00
CA LEU A 167 -19.39 9.12 -3.84
C LEU A 167 -20.43 9.22 -2.71
N VAL A 168 -20.14 10.01 -1.68
CA VAL A 168 -21.03 10.24 -0.54
C VAL A 168 -21.13 11.73 -0.19
N GLY A 169 -22.30 12.13 0.32
CA GLY A 169 -22.55 13.51 0.76
C GLY A 169 -21.93 13.84 2.12
N ALA A 170 -22.00 15.11 2.50
CA ALA A 170 -21.57 15.56 3.83
C ALA A 170 -22.33 14.83 4.95
N GLY A 171 -21.62 14.37 5.97
CA GLY A 171 -22.20 13.63 7.11
C GLY A 171 -22.60 12.19 6.81
N VAL A 172 -22.33 11.67 5.61
CA VAL A 172 -22.59 10.28 5.22
C VAL A 172 -21.28 9.48 5.27
N ALA A 173 -21.31 8.34 5.95
CA ALA A 173 -20.18 7.42 5.97
C ALA A 173 -20.11 6.57 4.69
N PHE A 174 -18.92 6.36 4.16
CA PHE A 174 -18.67 5.34 3.15
C PHE A 174 -18.15 4.07 3.83
N ASN A 175 -18.92 3.00 3.73
CA ASN A 175 -18.54 1.72 4.30
C ASN A 175 -17.94 0.80 3.23
N PRO A 176 -16.61 0.61 3.16
CA PRO A 176 -16.01 -0.32 2.19
C PRO A 176 -16.37 -1.78 2.50
N TYR A 177 -16.89 -2.09 3.69
CA TYR A 177 -17.25 -3.45 4.09
C TYR A 177 -18.72 -3.81 3.87
N ALA A 178 -19.52 -2.91 3.28
CA ALA A 178 -20.95 -3.11 3.16
C ALA A 178 -21.34 -4.26 2.21
N ASN A 179 -20.61 -4.43 1.11
CA ASN A 179 -20.87 -5.41 0.05
C ASN A 179 -19.66 -5.50 -0.90
N ASP A 180 -19.71 -6.43 -1.85
CA ASP A 180 -18.67 -6.69 -2.85
C ASP A 180 -18.26 -5.43 -3.65
N ASN A 181 -19.22 -4.59 -4.04
CA ASN A 181 -18.94 -3.40 -4.85
C ASN A 181 -18.24 -2.31 -4.04
N ASN A 182 -18.71 -2.06 -2.83
CA ASN A 182 -18.07 -1.10 -1.92
C ASN A 182 -16.66 -1.56 -1.53
N PHE A 183 -16.47 -2.86 -1.35
CA PHE A 183 -15.15 -3.44 -1.10
C PHE A 183 -14.21 -3.19 -2.27
N LEU A 184 -14.65 -3.45 -3.50
CA LEU A 184 -13.83 -3.21 -4.69
C LEU A 184 -13.50 -1.72 -4.89
N LEU A 185 -14.43 -0.82 -4.60
CA LEU A 185 -14.16 0.63 -4.62
C LEU A 185 -13.18 1.05 -3.51
N GLY A 186 -13.29 0.45 -2.32
CA GLY A 186 -12.35 0.66 -1.22
C GLY A 186 -10.95 0.14 -1.55
N ALA A 187 -10.84 -1.06 -2.11
CA ALA A 187 -9.60 -1.65 -2.62
C ALA A 187 -8.98 -0.77 -3.71
N PHE A 188 -9.80 -0.29 -4.66
CA PHE A 188 -9.33 0.56 -5.75
C PHE A 188 -8.63 1.82 -5.25
N ILE A 189 -8.99 2.37 -4.08
CA ILE A 189 -8.31 3.54 -3.48
C ILE A 189 -6.82 3.26 -3.23
N PHE A 190 -6.44 2.05 -2.81
CA PHE A 190 -5.07 1.72 -2.36
C PHE A 190 -4.18 1.14 -3.45
N GLU A 191 -4.69 0.14 -4.16
CA GLU A 191 -3.89 -0.73 -5.05
C GLU A 191 -3.02 0.03 -6.06
N ASP A 192 -3.58 1.10 -6.63
CA ASP A 192 -2.85 1.92 -7.61
C ASP A 192 -1.76 2.77 -6.97
N VAL A 193 -1.99 3.17 -5.71
CA VAL A 193 -1.02 3.90 -4.90
C VAL A 193 0.15 2.97 -4.56
N GLY A 194 -0.11 1.69 -4.23
CA GLY A 194 0.93 0.67 -4.03
C GLY A 194 1.85 0.52 -5.25
N VAL A 195 1.26 0.32 -6.45
CA VAL A 195 2.02 0.21 -7.72
C VAL A 195 2.90 1.44 -7.96
N THR A 196 2.32 2.63 -7.87
CA THR A 196 3.02 3.88 -8.16
C THR A 196 4.09 4.22 -7.11
N ALA A 197 3.85 3.85 -5.84
CA ALA A 197 4.82 3.98 -4.75
C ALA A 197 6.05 3.09 -4.96
N TYR A 198 5.85 1.79 -5.25
CA TYR A 198 6.99 0.88 -5.47
C TYR A 198 7.78 1.23 -6.72
N LYS A 199 7.11 1.62 -7.81
CA LYS A 199 7.81 2.08 -9.00
C LYS A 199 8.57 3.38 -8.74
N GLY A 200 7.97 4.33 -8.02
CA GLY A 200 8.63 5.58 -7.58
C GLY A 200 9.82 5.37 -6.63
N ALA A 201 9.75 4.35 -5.78
CA ALA A 201 10.83 3.96 -4.88
C ALA A 201 11.98 3.22 -5.59
N SER A 202 11.69 2.47 -6.66
CA SER A 202 12.68 1.64 -7.35
C SER A 202 13.99 2.33 -7.75
N PRO A 203 14.04 3.57 -8.29
CA PRO A 203 15.31 4.24 -8.58
C PRO A 203 16.08 4.70 -7.34
N LEU A 204 15.43 4.77 -6.18
CA LEU A 204 16.04 5.22 -4.93
C LEU A 204 16.73 4.07 -4.16
N ILE A 205 16.41 2.81 -4.50
CA ILE A 205 16.97 1.63 -3.84
C ILE A 205 18.31 1.26 -4.46
N SER A 206 19.38 1.39 -3.66
CA SER A 206 20.75 1.12 -4.08
C SER A 206 21.12 -0.36 -3.96
N ASN A 207 20.71 -1.02 -2.87
CA ASN A 207 20.97 -2.43 -2.61
C ASN A 207 20.18 -3.33 -3.57
N LYS A 208 20.89 -4.14 -4.37
CA LYS A 208 20.27 -4.98 -5.40
C LYS A 208 19.37 -6.09 -4.86
N THR A 209 19.62 -6.55 -3.63
CA THR A 209 18.73 -7.51 -2.96
C THR A 209 17.41 -6.84 -2.60
N TYR A 210 17.46 -5.61 -2.10
CA TYR A 210 16.24 -4.86 -1.77
C TYR A 210 15.50 -4.38 -3.02
N LEU A 211 16.23 -4.03 -4.08
CA LEU A 211 15.64 -3.66 -5.36
C LEU A 211 14.93 -4.84 -6.02
N GLU A 212 15.54 -6.03 -6.02
CA GLU A 212 14.91 -7.25 -6.56
C GLU A 212 13.63 -7.60 -5.78
N ALA A 213 13.69 -7.49 -4.46
CA ALA A 213 12.54 -7.68 -3.60
C ALA A 213 11.42 -6.67 -3.86
N ALA A 214 11.73 -5.38 -3.92
CA ALA A 214 10.77 -4.33 -4.21
C ALA A 214 10.16 -4.48 -5.62
N ALA A 215 10.95 -4.92 -6.61
CA ALA A 215 10.44 -5.25 -7.93
C ALA A 215 9.48 -6.44 -7.91
N GLY A 216 9.73 -7.42 -7.03
CA GLY A 216 8.82 -8.54 -6.81
C GLY A 216 7.48 -8.12 -6.21
N ILE A 217 7.49 -7.21 -5.22
CA ILE A 217 6.27 -6.65 -4.64
C ILE A 217 5.54 -5.78 -5.66
N LEU A 218 6.24 -4.86 -6.34
CA LEU A 218 5.67 -4.07 -7.44
C LEU A 218 4.90 -4.91 -8.47
N ALA A 219 5.43 -6.09 -8.82
CA ALA A 219 4.76 -7.00 -9.73
C ALA A 219 3.48 -7.60 -9.13
N ALA A 220 3.48 -7.96 -7.84
CA ALA A 220 2.30 -8.45 -7.14
C ALA A 220 1.21 -7.38 -7.06
N GLU A 221 1.55 -6.18 -6.61
CA GLU A 221 0.66 -5.00 -6.57
C GLU A 221 0.04 -4.73 -7.95
N ALA A 222 0.83 -4.82 -9.03
CA ALA A 222 0.31 -4.60 -10.38
C ALA A 222 -0.72 -5.66 -10.80
N TYR A 223 -0.57 -6.92 -10.34
CA TYR A 223 -1.59 -7.96 -10.57
C TYR A 223 -2.84 -7.73 -9.73
N HIS A 224 -2.70 -7.31 -8.47
CA HIS A 224 -3.82 -7.01 -7.58
C HIS A 224 -4.62 -5.80 -8.10
N ALA A 225 -3.95 -4.70 -8.42
CA ALA A 225 -4.55 -3.51 -9.04
C ALA A 225 -5.26 -3.85 -10.36
N GLY A 226 -4.59 -4.59 -11.26
CA GLY A 226 -5.19 -5.01 -12.53
C GLY A 226 -6.43 -5.89 -12.34
N LEU A 227 -6.43 -6.75 -11.31
CA LEU A 227 -7.58 -7.58 -10.93
C LEU A 227 -8.75 -6.74 -10.42
N VAL A 228 -8.49 -5.80 -9.50
CA VAL A 228 -9.53 -4.91 -8.95
C VAL A 228 -10.14 -4.05 -10.06
N ARG A 229 -9.30 -3.44 -10.91
CA ARG A 229 -9.74 -2.68 -12.08
C ARG A 229 -10.60 -3.49 -13.04
N THR A 230 -10.15 -4.69 -13.41
CA THR A 230 -10.88 -5.58 -14.32
C THR A 230 -12.24 -5.96 -13.73
N THR A 231 -12.27 -6.29 -12.43
CA THR A 231 -13.50 -6.70 -11.75
C THR A 231 -14.50 -5.55 -11.66
N LEU A 232 -14.03 -4.34 -11.31
CA LEU A 232 -14.87 -3.13 -11.32
C LEU A 232 -15.40 -2.80 -12.71
N TYR A 233 -14.56 -2.91 -13.75
CA TYR A 233 -14.99 -2.63 -15.12
C TYR A 233 -16.08 -3.61 -15.56
N ALA A 234 -15.86 -4.92 -15.33
CA ALA A 234 -16.79 -5.97 -15.69
C ALA A 234 -18.14 -5.81 -14.98
N LYS A 235 -18.14 -5.62 -13.64
CA LYS A 235 -19.37 -5.32 -12.90
C LYS A 235 -20.01 -4.00 -13.34
N GLY A 236 -19.18 -3.05 -13.75
CA GLY A 236 -19.57 -1.77 -14.30
C GLY A 236 -20.29 -1.82 -15.65
N LEU A 237 -20.29 -2.97 -16.35
CA LEU A 237 -21.11 -3.19 -17.54
C LEU A 237 -22.59 -3.30 -17.16
N GLU A 238 -22.89 -3.96 -16.04
CA GLU A 238 -24.25 -4.10 -15.51
C GLU A 238 -24.64 -2.94 -14.58
N THR A 239 -23.68 -2.41 -13.82
CA THR A 239 -23.85 -1.29 -12.89
C THR A 239 -22.96 -0.11 -13.31
N PRO A 240 -23.36 0.71 -14.30
CA PRO A 240 -22.52 1.79 -14.86
C PRO A 240 -21.92 2.75 -13.83
N SER A 241 -22.59 2.95 -12.69
CA SER A 241 -22.09 3.82 -11.62
C SER A 241 -20.74 3.36 -11.05
N LEU A 242 -20.38 2.08 -11.12
CA LEU A 242 -19.07 1.60 -10.65
C LEU A 242 -17.93 2.16 -11.49
N ARG A 243 -18.12 2.30 -12.80
CA ARG A 243 -17.12 2.91 -13.70
C ARG A 243 -16.98 4.40 -13.44
N THR A 244 -18.10 5.10 -13.24
CA THR A 244 -18.05 6.53 -12.89
C THR A 244 -17.46 6.77 -11.51
N SER A 245 -17.76 5.91 -10.52
CA SER A 245 -17.19 6.00 -9.18
C SER A 245 -15.69 5.72 -9.15
N ALA A 246 -15.21 4.72 -9.90
CA ALA A 246 -13.78 4.48 -10.03
C ALA A 246 -13.06 5.65 -10.72
N GLY A 247 -13.65 6.24 -11.77
CA GLY A 247 -13.13 7.48 -12.36
C GLY A 247 -13.04 8.62 -11.35
N ALA A 248 -14.11 8.86 -10.59
CA ALA A 248 -14.12 9.92 -9.58
C ALA A 248 -13.13 9.69 -8.43
N ILE A 249 -12.85 8.43 -8.05
CA ILE A 249 -11.79 8.10 -7.09
C ILE A 249 -10.41 8.43 -7.67
N SER A 250 -10.16 8.08 -8.93
CA SER A 250 -8.92 8.42 -9.64
C SER A 250 -8.69 9.93 -9.65
N ASP A 251 -9.70 10.70 -10.08
CA ASP A 251 -9.63 12.18 -10.13
C ASP A 251 -9.40 12.78 -8.74
N ALA A 252 -9.99 12.19 -7.70
CA ALA A 252 -9.80 12.65 -6.33
C ALA A 252 -8.38 12.38 -5.83
N ARG A 253 -7.76 11.23 -6.16
CA ARG A 253 -6.36 10.97 -5.80
C ARG A 253 -5.40 11.91 -6.49
N ASP A 254 -5.58 12.12 -7.79
CA ASP A 254 -4.79 13.06 -8.60
C ASP A 254 -4.90 14.50 -8.04
N SER A 255 -6.07 14.88 -7.50
CA SER A 255 -6.24 16.20 -6.87
C SER A 255 -5.49 16.38 -5.55
N LEU A 256 -5.01 15.29 -4.94
CA LEU A 256 -4.32 15.32 -3.65
C LEU A 256 -2.81 15.45 -3.79
N ASP A 257 -2.21 15.04 -4.91
CA ASP A 257 -0.76 15.05 -5.06
C ASP A 257 -0.25 16.20 -5.95
N ASN A 258 0.59 15.89 -6.94
CA ASN A 258 1.33 16.87 -7.69
C ASN A 258 0.48 17.44 -8.85
N THR A 259 1.02 18.32 -9.70
CA THR A 259 0.22 18.90 -10.80
C THR A 259 0.28 18.09 -12.10
N VAL A 260 0.89 16.90 -12.07
CA VAL A 260 0.99 15.98 -13.21
C VAL A 260 -0.07 14.91 -13.04
N ASP A 261 -0.87 14.71 -14.09
CA ASP A 261 -1.84 13.62 -14.16
C ASP A 261 -1.10 12.27 -14.15
N ASP A 262 -1.08 11.62 -12.99
CA ASP A 262 -0.39 10.36 -12.73
C ASP A 262 -1.33 9.26 -12.21
N ASP A 263 -2.65 9.49 -12.33
CA ASP A 263 -3.71 8.52 -12.09
C ASP A 263 -4.60 8.34 -13.32
N GLN A 264 -5.22 7.17 -13.45
CA GLN A 264 -6.21 6.97 -14.50
C GLN A 264 -7.35 6.08 -14.03
N GLY A 265 -8.58 6.51 -14.31
CA GLY A 265 -9.77 5.70 -14.08
C GLY A 265 -9.79 4.41 -14.90
N ILE A 266 -10.82 3.58 -14.70
CA ILE A 266 -10.90 2.25 -15.35
C ILE A 266 -11.49 2.28 -16.77
N VAL A 267 -11.79 3.47 -17.30
CA VAL A 267 -12.42 3.71 -18.60
C VAL A 267 -11.52 4.60 -19.43
N GLY A 268 -11.38 4.29 -20.72
CA GLY A 268 -10.62 5.08 -21.69
C GLY A 268 -11.44 6.24 -22.28
N ALA A 269 -11.15 6.58 -23.54
CA ALA A 269 -11.77 7.73 -24.21
C ALA A 269 -13.31 7.68 -24.29
N THR A 270 -13.89 6.48 -24.27
CA THR A 270 -15.33 6.27 -24.19
C THR A 270 -15.65 5.18 -23.16
N PRO A 271 -16.88 5.16 -22.61
CA PRO A 271 -17.34 4.14 -21.67
C PRO A 271 -17.07 2.68 -22.10
N ASP A 272 -17.04 2.39 -23.39
CA ASP A 272 -16.88 1.03 -23.92
C ASP A 272 -15.42 0.61 -24.12
N ILE A 273 -14.47 1.52 -23.86
CA ILE A 273 -13.04 1.26 -23.90
C ILE A 273 -12.54 1.07 -22.46
N ALA A 274 -11.97 -0.08 -22.17
CA ALA A 274 -11.39 -0.36 -20.87
C ALA A 274 -10.04 0.33 -20.69
N ASN A 275 -9.76 0.79 -19.48
CA ASN A 275 -8.43 1.22 -19.04
C ASN A 275 -8.00 0.40 -17.81
N ILE A 276 -7.39 -0.77 -18.05
CA ILE A 276 -7.08 -1.72 -16.98
C ILE A 276 -5.67 -1.53 -16.41
N VAL A 277 -4.76 -0.97 -17.21
CA VAL A 277 -3.38 -0.74 -16.80
C VAL A 277 -3.09 0.75 -17.00
N PRO A 278 -2.95 1.54 -15.92
CA PRO A 278 -2.67 2.96 -16.03
C PRO A 278 -1.20 3.15 -16.44
N LEU A 279 -0.98 3.79 -17.58
CA LEU A 279 0.36 3.92 -18.17
C LEU A 279 0.59 5.34 -18.70
N ASP A 280 1.86 5.76 -18.64
CA ASP A 280 2.35 6.95 -19.31
C ASP A 280 2.39 6.76 -20.85
N GLN A 281 2.79 7.81 -21.57
CA GLN A 281 2.87 7.79 -23.04
C GLN A 281 3.88 6.77 -23.59
N ASN A 282 4.78 6.22 -22.76
CA ASN A 282 5.75 5.20 -23.13
C ASN A 282 5.27 3.79 -22.79
N GLY A 283 4.06 3.63 -22.22
CA GLY A 283 3.56 2.35 -21.76
C GLY A 283 4.19 1.89 -20.45
N LEU A 284 4.67 2.82 -19.62
CA LEU A 284 5.24 2.54 -18.30
C LEU A 284 4.25 2.93 -17.19
N ALA A 285 4.22 2.16 -16.10
CA ALA A 285 3.43 2.56 -14.93
C ALA A 285 3.85 3.93 -14.42
N PHE A 286 2.94 4.67 -13.80
CA PHE A 286 3.23 5.97 -13.20
C PHE A 286 4.13 5.85 -11.96
N SER A 287 4.86 6.93 -11.65
CA SER A 287 5.69 7.03 -10.43
C SER A 287 5.12 8.13 -9.56
N ARG A 288 5.00 7.85 -8.26
CA ARG A 288 4.81 8.90 -7.24
C ARG A 288 6.00 8.96 -6.31
N SER A 289 6.36 10.15 -5.86
CA SER A 289 7.33 10.28 -4.78
C SER A 289 6.71 9.78 -3.47
N TYR A 290 7.53 9.46 -2.46
CA TYR A 290 6.98 9.10 -1.14
C TYR A 290 6.12 10.24 -0.55
N ALA A 291 6.45 11.49 -0.86
CA ALA A 291 5.73 12.66 -0.37
C ALA A 291 4.34 12.76 -1.01
N ASP A 292 4.23 12.51 -2.32
CA ASP A 292 2.96 12.47 -3.07
C ASP A 292 2.07 11.31 -2.58
N VAL A 293 2.66 10.13 -2.37
CA VAL A 293 1.95 8.99 -1.77
C VAL A 293 1.39 9.37 -0.40
N LEU A 294 2.17 10.09 0.43
CA LEU A 294 1.72 10.59 1.71
C LEU A 294 0.56 11.59 1.60
N ASN A 295 0.52 12.46 0.60
CA ASN A 295 -0.63 13.34 0.38
C ASN A 295 -1.92 12.53 0.17
N ILE A 296 -1.85 11.44 -0.61
CA ILE A 296 -2.98 10.54 -0.85
C ILE A 296 -3.40 9.85 0.45
N VAL A 297 -2.48 9.17 1.15
CA VAL A 297 -2.85 8.41 2.37
C VAL A 297 -3.19 9.30 3.57
N TYR A 298 -2.71 10.55 3.59
CA TYR A 298 -3.13 11.56 4.57
C TYR A 298 -4.38 12.34 4.15
N LEU A 299 -4.87 12.13 2.92
CA LEU A 299 -6.03 12.81 2.34
C LEU A 299 -5.91 14.34 2.38
N THR A 300 -4.75 14.86 1.98
CA THR A 300 -4.45 16.31 1.98
C THR A 300 -3.47 16.67 0.88
N SER A 301 -3.77 17.75 0.13
CA SER A 301 -2.85 18.36 -0.84
C SER A 301 -1.88 19.38 -0.23
N ALA A 302 -2.00 19.62 1.07
CA ALA A 302 -1.05 20.43 1.81
C ALA A 302 -0.04 19.54 2.53
N SER A 303 1.18 20.06 2.69
CA SER A 303 2.23 19.41 3.46
C SER A 303 1.76 19.08 4.87
N ALA A 304 1.76 17.79 5.19
CA ALA A 304 1.27 17.23 6.44
C ALA A 304 2.11 16.03 6.88
N VAL A 305 2.21 15.84 8.19
CA VAL A 305 2.92 14.69 8.79
C VAL A 305 1.99 13.56 9.24
N LYS A 306 0.67 13.76 9.05
CA LYS A 306 -0.39 12.86 9.49
C LYS A 306 -1.73 13.28 8.88
N GLY A 307 -2.68 12.35 8.86
CA GLY A 307 -4.04 12.58 8.37
C GLY A 307 -4.62 11.31 7.78
N GLY A 308 -5.86 11.39 7.30
CA GLY A 308 -6.51 10.31 6.55
C GLY A 308 -6.36 8.94 7.19
N PHE A 309 -5.80 7.99 6.42
CA PHE A 309 -5.61 6.60 6.83
C PHE A 309 -4.56 6.43 7.93
N PHE A 310 -3.73 7.44 8.18
CA PHE A 310 -2.71 7.47 9.24
C PHE A 310 -2.94 8.68 10.16
N PRO A 311 -3.95 8.63 11.05
CA PRO A 311 -4.36 9.78 11.87
C PRO A 311 -3.24 10.33 12.78
N ASN A 312 -2.27 9.49 13.14
CA ASN A 312 -1.10 9.88 13.93
C ASN A 312 0.22 9.94 13.11
N GLY A 313 0.14 9.79 11.78
CA GLY A 313 1.28 9.73 10.89
C GLY A 313 1.89 8.32 10.78
N VAL A 314 2.74 8.14 9.77
CA VAL A 314 3.53 6.91 9.59
C VAL A 314 4.71 6.88 10.57
N ASN A 315 5.22 5.68 10.86
CA ASN A 315 6.48 5.53 11.61
C ASN A 315 7.68 5.64 10.64
N GLY A 316 8.81 6.17 11.12
CA GLY A 316 10.03 6.35 10.32
C GLY A 316 10.32 7.82 9.99
N THR A 317 11.35 8.07 9.18
CA THR A 317 11.83 9.43 8.84
C THR A 317 11.12 10.04 7.63
N LEU A 318 10.64 9.20 6.70
CA LEU A 318 9.86 9.62 5.53
C LEU A 318 8.38 9.76 5.89
N HIS A 319 8.04 10.85 6.58
CA HIS A 319 6.68 11.07 7.10
C HIS A 319 6.04 12.40 6.66
N MET A 320 6.75 13.23 5.90
CA MET A 320 6.29 14.53 5.43
C MET A 320 5.75 14.42 3.99
N SER A 321 4.48 14.78 3.78
CA SER A 321 3.89 14.92 2.44
C SER A 321 4.33 16.22 1.75
N SER A 322 4.08 16.31 0.43
CA SER A 322 4.50 17.45 -0.40
C SER A 322 3.78 18.76 -0.06
#